data_AF-A0A6A7M3P1-F1
#
_entry.id   AF-A0A6A7M3P1-F1
#
_cell.length_a   1.000
_cell.length_b   1.000
_cell.length_c   1.000
_cell.angle_alpha   90.00
_cell.angle_beta   90.00
_cell.angle_gamma   90.00
#
_symmetry.space_group_name_H-M   'P 1'
#
loop_
_entity.id
_entity.type
_entity.pdbx_description
1 polymer ?
#
loop_
_entity_poly.entity_id
_entity_poly.type
_entity_poly.pdbx_seq_one_letter_code
_entity_poly.pdbx_strand_id
1 'polypeptide(L)' 'MTKAALLKELEQLSAHERLELAYGLLDSVLHDAAAPELSDAQRNELRARLAHHRAHPDEPGVTPDDIRRKLIGR' A
#
# COMPACT_ATOMS: atom_id res chain seq x y z
N MET A 1 10.09 23.37 -0.03
CA MET A 1 9.66 23.08 1.35
C MET A 1 10.38 21.82 1.83
N THR A 2 10.85 21.72 3.07
CA THR A 2 11.50 20.49 3.57
C THR A 2 10.45 19.51 4.09
N LYS A 3 10.74 18.20 4.09
CA LYS A 3 9.84 17.18 4.67
C LYS A 3 9.47 17.49 6.12
N ALA A 4 10.41 18.00 6.90
CA ALA A 4 10.19 18.38 8.28
C ALA A 4 9.25 19.60 8.42
N ALA A 5 9.37 20.59 7.53
CA ALA A 5 8.45 21.73 7.49
C ALA A 5 7.02 21.29 7.12
N LEU A 6 6.87 20.41 6.13
CA LEU A 6 5.58 19.86 5.72
C LEU A 6 4.89 19.08 6.86
N LEU A 7 5.64 18.25 7.58
CA LEU A 7 5.07 17.50 8.72
C LEU A 7 4.53 18.43 9.81
N LYS A 8 5.24 19.52 10.09
CA LYS A 8 4.81 20.53 11.06
C LYS A 8 3.53 21.26 10.63
N GLU A 9 3.37 21.48 9.33
CA GLU A 9 2.13 22.04 8.77
C GLU A 9 0.97 21.04 8.87
N LEU A 10 1.22 19.75 8.58
CA LEU A 10 0.22 18.69 8.72
C LEU A 10 -0.25 18.49 10.16
N GLU A 11 0.59 18.77 11.16
CA GLU A 11 0.22 18.74 12.58
C GLU A 11 -0.82 19.80 12.96
N GLN A 12 -0.97 20.87 12.17
CA GLN A 12 -1.99 21.91 12.42
C GLN A 12 -3.40 21.48 11.96
N LEU A 13 -3.48 20.41 11.17
CA LEU A 13 -4.75 19.88 10.67
C LEU A 13 -5.45 19.02 11.73
N SER A 14 -6.78 19.04 11.69
CA SER A 14 -7.60 18.12 12.47
C SER A 14 -7.29 16.66 12.10
N ALA A 15 -7.71 15.72 12.95
CA ALA A 15 -7.57 14.29 12.65
C ALA A 15 -8.32 13.88 11.37
N HIS A 16 -9.47 14.52 11.10
CA HIS A 16 -10.27 14.25 9.91
C HIS A 16 -9.56 14.72 8.63
N GLU A 17 -9.09 15.98 8.61
CA GLU A 17 -8.36 16.53 7.46
C GLU A 17 -7.09 15.73 7.16
N ARG A 18 -6.35 15.30 8.20
CA ARG A 18 -5.18 14.43 8.01
C ARG A 18 -5.53 13.09 7.37
N LEU A 19 -6.68 12.51 7.74
CA LEU A 19 -7.15 11.25 7.19
C LEU A 19 -7.57 11.41 5.72
N GLU A 20 -8.30 12.48 5.38
CA GLU A 20 -8.65 12.81 4.01
C GLU A 20 -7.42 13.01 3.13
N LEU A 21 -6.41 13.73 3.65
CA LEU A 21 -5.15 13.97 2.95
C LEU A 21 -4.36 12.66 2.76
N ALA A 22 -4.36 11.77 3.74
CA ALA A 22 -3.74 10.45 3.62
C ALA A 22 -4.42 9.60 2.53
N TYR A 23 -5.75 9.59 2.47
CA TYR A 23 -6.48 8.90 1.41
C TYR A 23 -6.23 9.52 0.03
N GLY A 24 -6.22 10.86 -0.08
CA GLY A 24 -5.90 11.55 -1.33
C GLY A 24 -4.48 11.25 -1.82
N LEU A 25 -3.50 11.16 -0.91
CA LEU A 25 -2.13 10.77 -1.26
C LEU A 25 -2.06 9.31 -1.71
N LEU A 26 -2.73 8.39 -1.02
CA LEU A 26 -2.83 6.99 -1.44
C LEU A 26 -3.46 6.88 -2.83
N ASP A 27 -4.55 7.60 -3.07
CA ASP A 27 -5.24 7.62 -4.36
C ASP A 27 -4.37 8.20 -5.47
N SER A 28 -3.61 9.27 -5.18
CA SER A 28 -2.65 9.83 -6.13
C SER A 28 -1.57 8.85 -6.54
N VAL A 29 -1.10 7.98 -5.64
CA VAL A 29 -0.12 6.94 -5.95
C VAL A 29 -0.72 5.83 -6.81
N LEU A 30 -2.00 5.51 -6.62
CA LEU A 30 -2.71 4.54 -7.46
C LEU A 30 -2.91 5.06 -8.89
N HIS A 31 -3.05 6.38 -9.05
CA HIS A 31 -3.24 7.05 -10.34
C HIS A 31 -1.95 7.63 -10.93
N ASP A 32 -0.84 7.54 -10.19
CA ASP A 32 0.47 7.91 -10.70
C ASP A 32 0.85 6.87 -11.77
N ALA A 33 0.97 7.32 -13.02
CA ALA A 33 1.18 6.48 -14.21
C ALA A 33 2.52 5.70 -14.22
N ALA A 34 3.23 5.69 -13.09
CA ALA A 34 4.52 5.09 -12.87
C ALA A 34 4.46 3.67 -12.27
N ALA A 35 3.30 3.16 -11.84
CA ALA A 35 3.20 1.75 -11.46
C ALA A 35 3.38 0.89 -12.73
N PRO A 36 4.47 0.12 -12.87
CA PRO A 36 4.65 -0.72 -14.05
C PRO A 36 3.49 -1.71 -14.12
N GLU A 37 2.91 -1.87 -15.31
CA GLU A 37 1.90 -2.89 -15.51
C GLU A 37 2.45 -4.24 -15.05
N LEU A 38 1.64 -4.98 -14.28
CA LEU A 38 1.98 -6.34 -13.90
C LEU A 38 2.24 -7.14 -15.17
N SER A 39 3.33 -7.90 -15.21
CA SER A 39 3.57 -8.87 -16.28
C SER A 39 2.49 -9.95 -16.27
N ASP A 40 2.30 -10.66 -17.39
CA ASP A 40 1.33 -11.76 -17.45
C ASP A 40 1.58 -12.81 -16.36
N ALA A 41 2.85 -13.12 -16.07
CA ALA A 41 3.24 -14.03 -15.00
C ALA A 41 2.79 -13.50 -13.62
N GLN A 42 3.01 -12.22 -13.35
CA GLN A 42 2.58 -11.60 -12.09
C GLN A 42 1.05 -11.53 -11.96
N ARG A 43 0.33 -11.24 -13.04
CA ARG A 43 -1.15 -11.25 -13.05
C ARG A 43 -1.69 -12.66 -12.79
N ASN A 44 -1.10 -13.67 -13.40
CA ASN A 44 -1.51 -15.06 -13.19
C ASN A 44 -1.28 -15.51 -11.75
N GLU A 45 -0.11 -15.20 -11.18
CA GLU A 45 0.20 -15.48 -9.77
C GLU A 45 -0.76 -14.75 -8.82
N LEU A 46 -1.05 -13.47 -9.08
CA LEU A 46 -2.01 -12.70 -8.29
C LEU A 46 -3.40 -13.35 -8.30
N ARG A 47 -3.90 -13.73 -9.48
CA ARG A 47 -5.19 -14.44 -9.60
C ARG A 47 -5.19 -15.77 -8.84
N ALA A 48 -4.11 -16.54 -8.93
CA ALA A 48 -3.98 -17.82 -8.22
C ALA A 48 -4.02 -17.63 -6.69
N ARG A 49 -3.26 -16.66 -6.16
CA ARG A 49 -3.26 -16.33 -4.73
C ARG A 49 -4.63 -15.85 -4.25
N LEU A 50 -5.31 -15.01 -5.02
CA LEU A 50 -6.66 -14.55 -4.69
C LEU A 50 -7.67 -15.70 -4.69
N ALA A 51 -7.61 -16.59 -5.69
CA ALA A 51 -8.46 -17.77 -5.73
C ALA A 51 -8.20 -18.71 -4.55
N HIS A 52 -6.93 -18.93 -4.21
CA HIS A 52 -6.52 -19.74 -3.05
C HIS A 52 -7.06 -19.15 -1.74
N HIS A 53 -6.86 -17.86 -1.51
CA HIS A 53 -7.32 -17.20 -0.29
C HIS A 53 -8.85 -17.22 -0.17
N ARG A 54 -9.59 -17.05 -1.27
CA ARG A 54 -11.05 -17.16 -1.27
C ARG A 54 -11.53 -18.58 -0.94
N ALA A 55 -10.79 -19.60 -1.35
CA ALA A 55 -11.08 -21.00 -1.03
C ALA A 55 -10.65 -21.38 0.40
N HIS A 56 -9.65 -20.69 0.96
CA HIS A 56 -9.08 -20.96 2.29
C HIS A 56 -9.01 -19.67 3.13
N PRO A 57 -10.17 -19.11 3.54
CA PRO A 57 -10.22 -17.81 4.20
C PRO A 57 -9.56 -17.80 5.59
N ASP A 58 -9.52 -18.96 6.26
CA ASP A 58 -8.97 -19.12 7.61
C ASP A 58 -7.44 -19.35 7.62
N GLU A 59 -6.83 -19.52 6.44
CA GLU A 59 -5.38 -19.60 6.37
C GLU A 59 -4.75 -18.25 6.72
N PRO A 60 -3.67 -18.25 7.53
CA PRO A 60 -2.96 -17.02 7.84
C PRO A 60 -2.45 -16.33 6.58
N GLY A 61 -2.99 -15.14 6.30
CA GLY A 61 -2.52 -14.28 5.22
C GLY A 61 -1.12 -13.73 5.50
N VAL A 62 -0.48 -13.19 4.45
CA VAL A 62 0.78 -12.45 4.60
C VAL A 62 0.46 -11.03 5.05
N THR A 63 0.95 -10.63 6.21
CA THR A 63 0.72 -9.26 6.71
C THR A 63 1.69 -8.27 6.04
N PRO A 64 1.38 -6.96 6.04
CA PRO A 64 2.34 -5.93 5.63
C PRO A 64 3.67 -6.01 6.40
N ASP A 65 3.65 -6.45 7.65
CA ASP A 65 4.88 -6.67 8.45
C ASP A 65 5.71 -7.85 7.98
N ASP A 66 5.07 -8.93 7.50
CA ASP A 66 5.77 -10.05 6.88
C ASP A 66 6.45 -9.65 5.57
N ILE A 67 5.80 -8.80 4.78
CA ILE A 67 6.36 -8.24 3.55
C ILE A 67 7.56 -7.35 3.88
N ARG A 68 7.41 -6.44 4.85
CA ARG A 68 8.50 -5.56 5.32
C ARG A 68 9.70 -6.36 5.79
N ARG A 69 9.49 -7.41 6.61
CA ARG A 69 10.58 -8.28 7.09
C ARG A 69 11.34 -8.97 5.96
N LYS A 70 10.64 -9.44 4.91
CA LYS A 70 11.30 -10.07 3.75
C LYS A 70 12.11 -9.09 2.90
N LEU A 71 11.69 -7.83 2.81
CA LEU A 71 12.36 -6.81 2.00
C LEU A 71 13.55 -6.16 2.72
N ILE A 72 13.45 -5.98 4.03
CA ILE A 72 14.48 -5.35 4.87
C ILE A 72 15.50 -6.38 5.38
N GLY A 73 15.15 -7.67 5.42
CA GLY A 73 16.02 -8.76 5.82
C GLY A 73 17.01 -9.24 4.74
N ARG A 74 17.38 -8.37 3.78
CA ARG A 74 18.46 -8.61 2.80
C ARG A 74 19.66 -7.74 3.11
#